data_AF-A0A930QQ33-F1
#
_entry.id   AF-A0A930QQ33-F1
#
_cell.length_a   1.000
_cell.length_b   1.000
_cell.length_c   1.000
_cell.angle_alpha   90.00
_cell.angle_beta   90.00
_cell.angle_gamma   90.00
#
_symmetry.space_group_name_H-M   'P 1'
#
loop_
_entity.id
_entity.type
_entity.pdbx_description
1 polymer ?
#
loop_
_entity_poly.entity_id
_entity_poly.type
_entity_poly.pdbx_seq_one_letter_code
_entity_poly.pdbx_strand_id
1 'polypeptide(L)'
;MAQSAIGPGMAVYSRYAQVLEADGTPMTVRTALQIINQELDQYFSEQDGALDRDTIFCVALYTQYAFREVKFGDVDVLARAKNTSTDRLREKGILFAERGTVRLLQRDEMAAQRTFDVSVTWQVVQRLAHALDVDGVEGAAQIVVGLSSEAAEKARALAYRLFQTAERRGWAQEAYAYNTLVTNWRAVQEAAARIKKEQGANQGGLFAE
;
A
#
# COMPACT_ATOMS: atom_id res chain seq x y z
N MET A 1 -26.27 -2.82 8.87
CA MET A 1 -26.61 -1.59 8.13
C MET A 1 -26.13 -0.39 8.94
N ALA A 2 -25.06 0.27 8.51
CA ALA A 2 -24.63 1.58 9.00
C ALA A 2 -23.69 2.19 7.94
N GLN A 3 -24.29 2.87 6.98
CA GLN A 3 -23.62 3.53 5.86
C GLN A 3 -23.35 4.97 6.28
N SER A 4 -22.20 5.25 6.89
CA SER A 4 -21.80 6.62 7.27
C SER A 4 -20.29 6.69 7.54
N ALA A 5 -19.52 6.76 6.47
CA ALA A 5 -18.15 7.26 6.50
C ALA A 5 -17.68 7.81 5.14
N ILE A 6 -18.60 8.18 4.24
CA ILE A 6 -18.26 8.93 3.03
C ILE A 6 -18.61 10.40 3.25
N GLY A 7 -17.77 11.11 4.00
CA GLY A 7 -17.66 12.58 3.92
C GLY A 7 -16.30 12.94 3.34
N PRO A 8 -16.02 14.16 2.88
CA PRO A 8 -16.87 15.25 2.39
C PRO A 8 -17.12 15.22 0.86
N GLY A 9 -16.53 14.27 0.13
CA GLY A 9 -16.62 14.19 -1.34
C GLY A 9 -18.03 13.89 -1.88
N MET A 10 -18.84 13.12 -1.14
CA MET A 10 -20.24 12.84 -1.50
C MET A 10 -21.19 14.03 -1.27
N ALA A 11 -20.79 15.04 -0.49
CA ALA A 11 -21.64 16.21 -0.24
C ALA A 11 -21.81 17.09 -1.49
N VAL A 12 -20.87 17.01 -2.44
CA VAL A 12 -20.99 17.65 -3.76
C VAL A 12 -22.03 16.89 -4.59
N TYR A 13 -22.01 15.55 -4.57
CA TYR A 13 -22.98 14.73 -5.30
C TYR A 13 -24.40 14.73 -4.70
N SER A 14 -24.57 15.09 -3.43
CA SER A 14 -25.88 15.18 -2.77
C SER A 14 -26.52 16.58 -2.81
N ARG A 15 -25.80 17.62 -3.23
CA ARG A 15 -26.32 19.00 -3.35
C ARG A 15 -26.92 19.34 -4.71
N TYR A 16 -26.56 18.57 -5.74
CA TYR A 16 -26.97 18.82 -7.12
C TYR A 16 -27.79 17.64 -7.64
N ALA A 17 -28.91 17.92 -8.32
CA ALA A 17 -29.81 16.88 -8.84
C ALA A 17 -29.15 15.97 -9.90
N GLN A 18 -28.08 16.44 -10.53
CA GLN A 18 -27.24 15.68 -11.45
C GLN A 18 -25.87 16.38 -11.58
N VAL A 19 -24.81 15.61 -11.84
CA VAL A 19 -23.51 16.13 -12.26
C VAL A 19 -23.40 15.93 -13.76
N LEU A 20 -23.03 16.98 -14.49
CA LEU A 20 -22.96 16.96 -15.95
C LEU A 20 -21.51 16.85 -16.42
N GLU A 21 -21.29 16.14 -17.51
CA GLU A 21 -20.03 16.14 -18.25
C GLU A 21 -19.86 17.47 -19.01
N ALA A 22 -18.67 17.71 -19.59
CA ALA A 22 -18.35 18.97 -20.28
C ALA A 22 -19.24 19.22 -21.52
N ASP A 23 -19.88 18.18 -22.05
CA ASP A 23 -20.84 18.24 -23.16
C ASP A 23 -22.30 18.44 -22.71
N GLY A 24 -22.54 18.56 -21.39
CA GLY A 24 -23.86 18.76 -20.79
C GLY A 24 -24.67 17.48 -20.55
N THR A 25 -24.12 16.30 -20.84
CA THR A 25 -24.78 15.02 -20.56
C THR A 25 -24.63 14.59 -19.09
N PRO A 26 -25.54 13.78 -18.51
CA PRO A 26 -25.39 13.30 -17.14
C PRO A 26 -24.17 12.38 -16.99
N MET A 27 -23.27 12.74 -16.08
CA MET A 27 -22.06 11.96 -15.79
C MET A 27 -22.44 10.62 -15.14
N THR A 28 -21.95 9.53 -15.72
CA THR A 28 -22.17 8.20 -15.15
C THR A 28 -21.23 7.95 -13.97
N VAL A 29 -21.61 7.06 -13.04
CA VAL A 29 -20.74 6.60 -11.95
C VAL A 29 -19.42 6.05 -12.49
N ARG A 30 -19.44 5.40 -13.66
CA ARG A 30 -18.25 4.89 -14.33
C ARG A 30 -17.33 6.02 -14.78
N THR A 31 -17.87 7.07 -15.41
CA THR A 31 -17.09 8.25 -15.82
C THR A 31 -16.49 8.94 -14.59
N ALA A 32 -17.28 9.11 -13.53
CA ALA A 32 -16.83 9.70 -12.27
C ALA A 32 -15.63 8.95 -11.67
N LEU A 33 -15.72 7.62 -11.63
CA LEU A 33 -14.63 6.77 -11.15
C LEU A 33 -13.40 6.84 -12.07
N GLN A 34 -13.58 6.95 -13.39
CA GLN A 34 -12.46 7.12 -14.33
C GLN A 34 -11.72 8.44 -14.10
N ILE A 35 -12.44 9.56 -13.93
CA ILE A 35 -11.84 10.87 -13.63
C ILE A 35 -11.13 10.84 -12.28
N ILE A 36 -11.76 10.28 -11.24
CA ILE A 36 -11.14 10.10 -9.92
C ILE A 36 -9.85 9.30 -10.06
N ASN A 37 -9.88 8.17 -10.77
CA ASN A 37 -8.70 7.33 -10.98
C ASN A 37 -7.61 8.02 -11.80
N GLN A 38 -7.97 8.87 -12.78
CA GLN A 38 -7.02 9.65 -13.57
C GLN A 38 -6.28 10.70 -12.71
N GLU A 39 -7.01 11.46 -11.91
CA GLU A 39 -6.44 12.43 -10.97
C GLU A 39 -5.56 11.73 -9.93
N LEU A 40 -5.96 10.54 -9.49
CA LEU A 40 -5.17 9.71 -8.56
C LEU A 40 -3.91 9.17 -9.23
N ASP A 41 -3.98 8.67 -10.47
CA ASP A 41 -2.80 8.23 -11.23
C ASP A 41 -1.80 9.38 -11.42
N GLN A 42 -2.28 10.60 -11.68
CA GLN A 42 -1.45 11.80 -11.77
C GLN A 42 -0.82 12.15 -10.41
N TYR A 43 -1.61 12.16 -9.33
CA TYR A 43 -1.14 12.37 -7.97
C TYR A 43 -0.06 11.35 -7.54
N PHE A 44 -0.22 10.07 -7.88
CA PHE A 44 0.78 9.04 -7.59
C PHE A 44 2.03 9.16 -8.45
N SER A 45 1.90 9.60 -9.70
CA SER A 45 3.05 9.84 -10.58
C SER A 45 3.91 11.00 -10.08
N GLU A 46 3.29 12.04 -9.51
CA GLU A 46 3.98 13.16 -8.85
C GLU A 46 4.66 12.71 -7.54
N GLN A 47 4.09 11.73 -6.82
CA GLN A 47 4.67 11.14 -5.61
C GLN A 47 5.73 10.07 -5.83
N ASP A 48 5.91 9.55 -7.05
CA ASP A 48 7.00 8.61 -7.33
C ASP A 48 8.38 9.23 -7.02
N GLY A 49 8.50 10.56 -7.01
CA GLY A 49 9.70 11.27 -6.52
C GLY A 49 9.94 11.17 -5.00
N ALA A 50 8.92 10.82 -4.21
CA ALA A 50 8.97 10.72 -2.75
C ALA A 50 9.12 9.28 -2.22
N LEU A 51 9.00 8.27 -3.10
CA LEU A 51 9.22 6.87 -2.78
C LEU A 51 10.72 6.51 -2.88
N ASP A 52 11.14 5.54 -2.07
CA ASP A 52 12.48 4.98 -2.18
C ASP A 52 12.63 4.17 -3.47
N ARG A 53 13.86 4.10 -4.00
CA ARG A 53 14.16 3.44 -5.28
C ARG A 53 13.78 1.95 -5.31
N ASP A 54 13.90 1.27 -4.17
CA ASP A 54 13.57 -0.14 -4.05
C ASP A 54 12.05 -0.32 -4.17
N THR A 55 11.24 0.54 -3.55
CA THR A 55 9.78 0.58 -3.73
C THR A 55 9.39 0.92 -5.17
N ILE A 56 10.02 1.93 -5.80
CA ILE A 56 9.73 2.29 -7.21
C ILE A 56 9.94 1.09 -8.12
N PHE A 57 11.03 0.35 -7.92
CA PHE A 57 11.28 -0.88 -8.65
C PHE A 57 10.19 -1.93 -8.38
N CYS A 58 9.83 -2.17 -7.12
CA CYS A 58 8.81 -3.16 -6.77
C CYS A 58 7.46 -2.86 -7.40
N VAL A 59 7.05 -1.59 -7.40
CA VAL A 59 5.81 -1.15 -8.05
C VAL A 59 5.88 -1.38 -9.56
N ALA A 60 7.00 -1.07 -10.19
CA ALA A 60 7.16 -1.28 -11.63
C ALA A 60 7.12 -2.77 -12.02
N LEU A 61 7.73 -3.64 -11.20
CA LEU A 61 7.72 -5.07 -11.40
C LEU A 61 6.33 -5.66 -11.14
N TYR A 62 5.71 -5.29 -10.01
CA TYR A 62 4.36 -5.68 -9.65
C TYR A 62 3.35 -5.27 -10.71
N THR A 63 3.44 -4.05 -11.25
CA THR A 63 2.51 -3.55 -12.28
C THR A 63 2.52 -4.40 -13.54
N GLN A 64 3.63 -5.04 -13.86
CA GLN A 64 3.77 -5.87 -15.06
C GLN A 64 3.44 -7.34 -14.80
N TYR A 65 3.88 -7.88 -13.65
CA TYR A 65 3.92 -9.32 -13.43
C TYR A 65 3.26 -9.78 -12.12
N ALA A 66 2.75 -8.86 -11.31
CA ALA A 66 2.35 -9.12 -9.92
C ALA A 66 3.49 -9.84 -9.18
N PHE A 67 3.20 -10.95 -8.51
CA PHE A 67 4.17 -11.79 -7.80
C PHE A 67 4.64 -13.01 -8.64
N ARG A 68 4.41 -13.01 -9.96
CA ARG A 68 4.78 -14.14 -10.83
C ARG A 68 6.28 -14.17 -11.13
N GLU A 69 6.77 -15.35 -11.47
CA GLU A 69 8.13 -15.55 -11.95
C GLU A 69 8.34 -14.94 -13.33
N VAL A 70 9.49 -14.29 -13.49
CA VAL A 70 9.98 -13.66 -14.71
C VAL A 70 11.44 -13.98 -14.93
N LYS A 71 11.91 -13.83 -16.17
CA LYS A 71 13.31 -14.08 -16.51
C LYS A 71 14.21 -13.03 -15.84
N PHE A 72 15.34 -13.48 -15.31
CA PHE A 72 16.31 -12.62 -14.66
C PHE A 72 16.73 -11.44 -15.55
N GLY A 73 16.97 -11.67 -16.85
CA GLY A 73 17.40 -10.63 -17.78
C GLY A 73 16.43 -9.45 -17.86
N ASP A 74 15.12 -9.71 -17.89
CA ASP A 74 14.09 -8.66 -17.96
C ASP A 74 14.07 -7.84 -16.67
N VAL A 75 14.20 -8.53 -15.52
CA VAL A 75 14.23 -7.89 -14.20
C VAL A 75 15.49 -7.08 -13.98
N ASP A 76 16.64 -7.57 -14.42
CA ASP A 76 17.94 -6.91 -14.26
C ASP A 76 18.03 -5.62 -15.10
N VAL A 77 17.40 -5.59 -16.28
CA VAL A 77 17.22 -4.35 -17.05
C VAL A 77 16.33 -3.36 -16.29
N LEU A 78 15.21 -3.82 -15.74
CA LEU A 78 14.30 -2.97 -14.95
C LEU A 78 14.98 -2.41 -13.70
N ALA A 79 15.77 -3.22 -12.98
CA ALA A 79 16.49 -2.81 -11.78
C ALA A 79 17.49 -1.69 -12.08
N ARG A 80 18.29 -1.83 -13.14
CA ARG A 80 19.23 -0.78 -13.57
C ARG A 80 18.50 0.51 -13.97
N ALA A 81 17.39 0.41 -14.69
CA ALA A 81 16.58 1.57 -15.07
C ALA A 81 16.01 2.33 -13.86
N LYS A 82 15.83 1.66 -12.72
CA LYS A 82 15.36 2.27 -11.46
C LYS A 82 16.49 2.55 -10.46
N ASN A 83 17.75 2.46 -10.89
CA ASN A 83 18.94 2.74 -10.07
C ASN A 83 18.98 1.90 -8.78
N THR A 84 18.67 0.60 -8.91
CA THR A 84 18.80 -0.46 -7.89
C THR A 84 19.40 -1.73 -8.51
N SER A 85 19.49 -2.83 -7.77
CA SER A 85 19.99 -4.11 -8.26
C SER A 85 19.21 -5.31 -7.70
N THR A 86 19.15 -6.39 -8.47
CA THR A 86 18.49 -7.64 -8.04
C THR A 86 19.13 -8.22 -6.78
N ASP A 87 20.47 -8.16 -6.65
CA ASP A 87 21.18 -8.66 -5.48
C ASP A 87 20.81 -7.88 -4.21
N ARG A 88 20.78 -6.55 -4.28
CA ARG A 88 20.38 -5.68 -3.16
C ARG A 88 18.95 -5.99 -2.71
N LEU A 89 18.04 -6.16 -3.67
CA LEU A 89 16.63 -6.46 -3.37
C LEU A 89 16.47 -7.88 -2.80
N ARG A 90 17.30 -8.84 -3.22
CA ARG A 90 17.34 -10.18 -2.61
C ARG A 90 17.86 -10.13 -1.18
N GLU A 91 18.95 -9.40 -0.93
CA GLU A 91 19.51 -9.21 0.42
C GLU A 91 18.53 -8.53 1.38
N LYS A 92 17.74 -7.59 0.88
CA LYS A 92 16.64 -6.95 1.61
C LYS A 92 15.41 -7.84 1.79
N GLY A 93 15.42 -9.06 1.26
CA GLY A 93 14.29 -9.99 1.35
C GLY A 93 13.06 -9.48 0.62
N ILE A 94 13.24 -8.91 -0.57
CA ILE A 94 12.16 -8.43 -1.44
C ILE A 94 11.99 -9.32 -2.68
N LEU A 95 13.10 -9.84 -3.21
CA LEU A 95 13.10 -10.71 -4.38
C LEU A 95 13.56 -12.13 -4.05
N PHE A 96 12.90 -13.09 -4.68
CA PHE A 96 13.44 -14.41 -4.91
C PHE A 96 14.17 -14.40 -6.26
N ALA A 97 15.39 -14.95 -6.31
CA ALA A 97 16.16 -15.04 -7.54
C ALA A 97 16.99 -16.33 -7.57
N GLU A 98 16.54 -17.33 -8.32
CA GLU A 98 17.22 -18.62 -8.50
C GLU A 98 17.02 -19.15 -9.92
N ARG A 99 17.96 -19.98 -10.40
CA ARG A 99 17.83 -20.73 -11.67
C ARG A 99 17.44 -19.88 -12.90
N GLY A 100 17.83 -18.60 -12.90
CA GLY A 100 17.53 -17.67 -14.00
C GLY A 100 16.13 -17.07 -13.98
N THR A 101 15.32 -17.35 -12.94
CA THR A 101 14.04 -16.69 -12.69
C THR A 101 14.12 -15.78 -11.48
N VAL A 102 13.27 -14.75 -11.48
CA VAL A 102 13.15 -13.76 -10.43
C VAL A 102 11.66 -13.49 -10.19
N ARG A 103 11.26 -13.27 -8.95
CA ARG A 103 9.92 -12.77 -8.59
C ARG A 103 9.98 -11.94 -7.33
N LEU A 104 8.97 -11.10 -7.14
CA LEU A 104 8.67 -10.54 -5.81
C LEU A 104 8.39 -11.71 -4.86
N LEU A 105 8.95 -11.63 -3.66
CA LEU A 105 8.54 -12.51 -2.57
C LEU A 105 7.06 -12.26 -2.26
N GLN A 106 6.36 -13.30 -1.88
CA GLN A 106 4.97 -13.25 -1.44
C GLN A 106 4.88 -12.54 -0.07
N ARG A 107 3.67 -12.10 0.28
CA ARG A 107 3.41 -11.37 1.53
C ARG A 107 3.81 -12.15 2.77
N ASP A 108 3.48 -13.44 2.81
CA ASP A 108 3.85 -14.39 3.87
C ASP A 108 5.36 -14.62 3.93
N GLU A 109 6.03 -14.76 2.78
CA GLU A 109 7.50 -14.87 2.72
C GLU A 109 8.20 -13.62 3.26
N MET A 110 7.67 -12.42 2.97
CA MET A 110 8.17 -11.17 3.55
C MET A 110 7.85 -11.07 5.04
N ALA A 111 6.64 -11.45 5.46
CA ALA A 111 6.23 -11.40 6.86
C ALA A 111 7.03 -12.35 7.76
N ALA A 112 7.40 -13.53 7.24
CA ALA A 112 8.19 -14.54 7.93
C ALA A 112 9.62 -14.09 8.27
N GLN A 113 10.14 -13.06 7.60
CA GLN A 113 11.45 -12.51 7.93
C GLN A 113 11.40 -11.80 9.29
N ARG A 114 12.42 -12.02 10.12
CA ARG A 114 12.50 -11.46 11.48
C ARG A 114 12.59 -9.94 11.51
N THR A 115 13.21 -9.35 10.50
CA THR A 115 13.45 -7.92 10.39
C THR A 115 13.04 -7.44 9.01
N PHE A 116 12.74 -6.14 8.89
CA PHE A 116 12.53 -5.48 7.61
C PHE A 116 13.01 -4.05 7.66
N ASP A 117 13.25 -3.50 6.48
CA ASP A 117 13.67 -2.12 6.33
C ASP A 117 12.45 -1.21 6.21
N VAL A 118 12.15 -0.45 7.27
CA VAL A 118 11.04 0.51 7.31
C VAL A 118 11.20 1.67 6.31
N SER A 119 12.42 1.90 5.79
CA SER A 119 12.65 2.89 4.73
C SER A 119 12.19 2.39 3.35
N VAL A 120 11.95 1.09 3.20
CA VAL A 120 11.41 0.48 1.99
C VAL A 120 9.90 0.36 2.15
N THR A 121 9.17 1.34 1.63
CA THR A 121 7.71 1.45 1.77
C THR A 121 6.99 0.19 1.28
N TRP A 122 7.51 -0.48 0.23
CA TRP A 122 7.00 -1.77 -0.23
C TRP A 122 6.93 -2.81 0.90
N GLN A 123 8.02 -3.03 1.64
CA GLN A 123 8.04 -4.03 2.72
C GLN A 123 7.03 -3.71 3.83
N VAL A 124 6.89 -2.42 4.15
CA VAL A 124 5.91 -1.94 5.13
C VAL A 124 4.49 -2.32 4.70
N VAL A 125 4.10 -2.01 3.46
CA VAL A 125 2.76 -2.31 2.95
C VAL A 125 2.47 -3.80 2.92
N GLN A 126 3.42 -4.61 2.46
CA GLN A 126 3.22 -6.06 2.37
C GLN A 126 3.03 -6.69 3.75
N ARG A 127 3.80 -6.24 4.75
CA ARG A 127 3.65 -6.70 6.13
C ARG A 127 2.36 -6.22 6.78
N LEU A 128 1.94 -4.99 6.52
CA LEU A 128 0.66 -4.48 7.02
C LEU A 128 -0.52 -5.26 6.44
N ALA A 129 -0.50 -5.55 5.13
CA ALA A 129 -1.52 -6.34 4.48
C ALA A 129 -1.57 -7.77 5.05
N HIS A 130 -0.42 -8.40 5.25
CA HIS A 130 -0.32 -9.73 5.86
C HIS A 130 -0.81 -9.73 7.32
N ALA A 131 -0.32 -8.82 8.15
CA ALA A 131 -0.70 -8.74 9.56
C ALA A 131 -2.20 -8.45 9.71
N LEU A 132 -2.80 -7.64 8.84
CA LEU A 132 -4.24 -7.41 8.86
C LEU A 132 -5.04 -8.66 8.49
N ASP A 133 -4.54 -9.47 7.54
CA ASP A 133 -5.19 -10.71 7.11
C ASP A 133 -5.14 -11.80 8.20
N VAL A 134 -4.00 -11.92 8.89
CA VAL A 134 -3.76 -12.97 9.88
C VAL A 134 -4.19 -12.58 11.29
N ASP A 135 -3.81 -11.39 11.74
CA ASP A 135 -3.92 -10.92 13.12
C ASP A 135 -4.96 -9.78 13.28
N GLY A 136 -5.62 -9.40 12.19
CA GLY A 136 -6.61 -8.33 12.18
C GLY A 136 -6.02 -6.94 12.46
N VAL A 137 -6.89 -6.03 12.89
CA VAL A 137 -6.56 -4.61 13.11
C VAL A 137 -5.45 -4.44 14.14
N GLU A 138 -5.44 -5.26 15.20
CA GLU A 138 -4.44 -5.17 16.27
C GLU A 138 -3.03 -5.53 15.76
N GLY A 139 -2.88 -6.60 14.98
CA GLY A 139 -1.57 -6.98 14.44
C GLY A 139 -1.01 -5.95 13.46
N ALA A 140 -1.85 -5.40 12.58
CA ALA A 140 -1.45 -4.30 11.71
C ALA A 140 -1.09 -3.04 12.51
N ALA A 141 -1.83 -2.74 13.58
CA ALA A 141 -1.57 -1.59 14.45
C ALA A 141 -0.21 -1.71 15.14
N GLN A 142 0.19 -2.91 15.56
CA GLN A 142 1.50 -3.16 16.18
C GLN A 142 2.68 -2.77 15.26
N ILE A 143 2.52 -2.91 13.95
CA ILE A 143 3.50 -2.44 12.96
C ILE A 143 3.48 -0.91 12.88
N VAL A 144 2.29 -0.30 12.78
CA VAL A 144 2.12 1.17 12.69
C VAL A 144 2.67 1.90 13.92
N VAL A 145 2.67 1.25 15.09
CA VAL A 145 3.30 1.79 16.31
C VAL A 145 4.77 2.17 16.08
N GLY A 146 5.52 1.34 15.33
CA GLY A 146 6.93 1.56 15.03
C GLY A 146 7.20 2.54 13.88
N LEU A 147 6.17 3.05 13.21
CA LEU A 147 6.31 3.95 12.06
C LEU A 147 6.20 5.43 12.48
N SER A 148 6.90 6.29 11.73
CA SER A 148 6.63 7.72 11.73
C SER A 148 5.30 8.01 11.01
N SER A 149 4.68 9.15 11.29
CA SER A 149 3.44 9.56 10.61
C SER A 149 3.62 9.64 9.09
N GLU A 150 4.78 10.13 8.64
CA GLU A 150 5.10 10.18 7.20
C GLU A 150 5.19 8.78 6.58
N ALA A 151 5.88 7.84 7.24
CA ALA A 151 6.01 6.47 6.73
C ALA A 151 4.66 5.74 6.69
N ALA A 152 3.80 5.97 7.69
CA ALA A 152 2.45 5.42 7.72
C ALA A 152 1.59 5.96 6.55
N GLU A 153 1.62 7.27 6.29
CA GLU A 153 0.87 7.85 5.17
C GLU A 153 1.42 7.41 3.81
N LYS A 154 2.75 7.27 3.65
CA LYS A 154 3.35 6.68 2.45
C LYS A 154 2.89 5.24 2.22
N ALA A 155 2.82 4.43 3.28
CA ALA A 155 2.33 3.06 3.20
C ALA A 155 0.85 3.01 2.76
N ARG A 156 0.00 3.88 3.35
CA ARG A 156 -1.41 4.00 2.95
C ARG A 156 -1.56 4.39 1.47
N ALA A 157 -0.83 5.41 1.05
CA ALA A 157 -0.83 5.90 -0.33
C ALA A 157 -0.40 4.80 -1.30
N LEU A 158 0.69 4.08 -0.98
CA LEU A 158 1.15 2.96 -1.79
C LEU A 158 0.13 1.82 -1.83
N ALA A 159 -0.48 1.42 -0.70
CA ALA A 159 -1.50 0.37 -0.67
C ALA A 159 -2.68 0.69 -1.61
N TYR A 160 -3.13 1.95 -1.61
CA TYR A 160 -4.19 2.39 -2.49
C TYR A 160 -3.80 2.30 -3.98
N ARG A 161 -2.58 2.71 -4.33
CA ARG A 161 -2.06 2.54 -5.70
C ARG A 161 -1.99 1.07 -6.13
N LEU A 162 -1.54 0.19 -5.23
CA LEU A 162 -1.46 -1.25 -5.52
C LEU A 162 -2.84 -1.87 -5.71
N PHE A 163 -3.83 -1.42 -4.93
CA PHE A 163 -5.24 -1.78 -5.11
C PHE A 163 -5.74 -1.38 -6.51
N GLN A 164 -5.61 -0.12 -6.90
CA GLN A 164 -6.05 0.35 -8.23
C GLN A 164 -5.35 -0.40 -9.36
N THR A 165 -4.06 -0.69 -9.20
CA THR A 165 -3.29 -1.48 -10.17
C THR A 165 -3.83 -2.90 -10.28
N ALA A 166 -4.12 -3.54 -9.15
CA ALA A 166 -4.70 -4.88 -9.10
C ALA A 166 -6.10 -4.93 -9.75
N GLU A 167 -6.96 -3.95 -9.46
CA GLU A 167 -8.29 -3.86 -10.07
C GLU A 167 -8.22 -3.73 -11.59
N ARG A 168 -7.39 -2.81 -12.10
CA ARG A 168 -7.20 -2.61 -13.54
C ARG A 168 -6.67 -3.86 -14.24
N ARG A 169 -5.83 -4.63 -13.56
CA ARG A 169 -5.24 -5.87 -14.07
C ARG A 169 -6.12 -7.11 -13.84
N GLY A 170 -7.23 -6.99 -13.11
CA GLY A 170 -8.10 -8.11 -12.75
C GLY A 170 -7.49 -9.08 -11.74
N TRP A 171 -6.51 -8.65 -10.94
CA TRP A 171 -5.87 -9.48 -9.91
C TRP A 171 -6.70 -9.47 -8.62
N ALA A 172 -7.80 -10.23 -8.61
CA ALA A 172 -8.82 -10.17 -7.56
C ALA A 172 -8.27 -10.38 -6.13
N GLN A 173 -7.37 -11.35 -5.93
CA GLN A 173 -6.80 -11.63 -4.61
C GLN A 173 -5.92 -10.47 -4.11
N GLU A 174 -5.15 -9.87 -5.01
CA GLU A 174 -4.31 -8.71 -4.69
C GLU A 174 -5.17 -7.47 -4.39
N ALA A 175 -6.19 -7.24 -5.22
CA ALA A 175 -7.14 -6.14 -5.01
C ALA A 175 -7.83 -6.27 -3.65
N TYR A 176 -8.27 -7.48 -3.29
CA TYR A 176 -8.88 -7.74 -1.99
C TYR A 176 -7.94 -7.41 -0.83
N ALA A 177 -6.68 -7.87 -0.87
CA ALA A 177 -5.72 -7.65 0.20
C ALA A 177 -5.47 -6.14 0.44
N TYR A 178 -5.18 -5.38 -0.62
CA TYR A 178 -4.90 -3.96 -0.49
C TYR A 178 -6.15 -3.13 -0.18
N ASN A 179 -7.31 -3.49 -0.74
CA ASN A 179 -8.58 -2.82 -0.41
C ASN A 179 -8.94 -2.99 1.07
N THR A 180 -8.75 -4.19 1.61
CA THR A 180 -8.99 -4.47 3.03
C THR A 180 -8.10 -3.61 3.91
N LEU A 181 -6.82 -3.45 3.56
CA LEU A 181 -5.90 -2.56 4.26
C LEU A 181 -6.33 -1.09 4.22
N VAL A 182 -6.68 -0.58 3.04
CA VAL A 182 -7.15 0.81 2.88
C VAL A 182 -8.44 1.06 3.66
N THR A 183 -9.39 0.11 3.61
CA THR A 183 -10.70 0.22 4.26
C THR A 183 -10.56 0.24 5.78
N ASN A 184 -9.68 -0.60 6.34
CA ASN A 184 -9.47 -0.70 7.78
C ASN A 184 -8.43 0.30 8.31
N TRP A 185 -7.84 1.14 7.46
CA TRP A 185 -6.72 2.02 7.83
C TRP A 185 -7.01 2.89 9.05
N ARG A 186 -8.21 3.49 9.12
CA ARG A 186 -8.59 4.33 10.27
C ARG A 186 -8.64 3.53 11.57
N ALA A 187 -9.19 2.32 11.55
CA ALA A 187 -9.24 1.45 12.72
C ALA A 187 -7.82 1.05 13.16
N VAL A 188 -6.93 0.77 12.21
CA VAL A 188 -5.51 0.49 12.46
C VAL A 188 -4.83 1.69 13.12
N GLN A 189 -5.08 2.92 12.64
CA GLN A 189 -4.52 4.14 13.24
C GLN A 189 -5.04 4.37 14.67
N GLU A 190 -6.35 4.19 14.90
CA GLU A 190 -6.96 4.34 16.22
C GLU A 190 -6.40 3.30 17.22
N ALA A 191 -6.28 2.04 16.80
CA ALA A 191 -5.66 0.98 17.60
C ALA A 191 -4.17 1.27 17.89
N ALA A 192 -3.40 1.73 16.89
CA ALA A 192 -1.99 2.07 17.08
C ALA A 192 -1.80 3.24 18.06
N ALA A 193 -2.68 4.25 18.00
CA ALA A 193 -2.68 5.36 18.96
C ALA A 193 -2.99 4.90 20.39
N ARG A 194 -3.94 3.96 20.55
CA ARG A 194 -4.26 3.34 21.84
C ARG A 194 -3.05 2.57 22.38
N ILE A 195 -2.41 1.72 21.57
CA ILE A 195 -1.23 0.95 21.97
C ILE A 195 -0.07 1.87 22.40
N LYS A 196 0.21 2.95 21.64
CA LYS A 196 1.24 3.94 22.02
C LYS A 196 0.94 4.57 23.38
N LYS A 197 -0.32 4.89 23.67
CA LYS A 197 -0.73 5.47 24.96
C LYS A 197 -0.53 4.50 26.11
N GLU A 198 -0.88 3.23 25.93
CA GLU A 198 -0.71 2.17 26.93
C GLU A 198 0.78 1.90 27.22
N GLN A 199 1.61 1.86 26.18
CA GLN A 199 3.07 1.71 26.33
C GLN A 199 3.70 2.90 27.08
N GLY A 200 3.28 4.13 26.77
CA GLY A 200 3.75 5.32 27.47
C GLY A 200 3.32 5.37 28.93
N ALA A 201 2.10 4.91 29.25
CA ALA A 201 1.60 4.84 30.62
C ALA A 201 2.36 3.81 31.47
N ASN A 202 2.66 2.62 30.89
CA ASN A 202 3.43 1.59 31.58
C ASN A 202 4.90 1.99 31.81
N GLN A 203 5.51 2.77 30.91
CA GLN A 203 6.88 3.27 31.10
C GLN A 203 6.97 4.39 32.14
N GLY A 204 5.93 5.24 32.26
CA GLY A 204 5.88 6.29 33.28
C GLY A 204 5.67 5.78 34.71
N GLY A 205 5.09 4.59 34.88
CA GLY A 205 4.89 3.96 36.19
C GLY A 205 6.16 3.37 36.82
N LEU A 206 7.17 3.02 36.01
CA LEU A 206 8.41 2.38 36.51
C LEU A 206 9.43 3.35 37.13
N PHE A 207 9.25 4.67 37.00
CA PHE A 207 10.15 5.69 37.56
C PHE A 207 9.58 6.37 38.81
N ALA A 208 8.47 5.87 39.35
CA ALA A 208 7.74 6.47 40.46
C ALA A 208 7.88 5.73 41.80
N GLU A 209 8.81 4.79 41.93
CA GLU A 209 9.15 4.11 43.20
C GLU A 209 10.56 4.46 43.70
#